data_AF-A0A7C1TQ62-F1
#
_entry.id   AF-A0A7C1TQ62-F1
#
_cell.length_a   1.000
_cell.length_b   1.000
_cell.length_c   1.000
_cell.angle_alpha   90.00
_cell.angle_beta   90.00
_cell.angle_gamma   90.00
#
_symmetry.space_group_name_H-M   'P 1'
#
loop_
_entity.id
_entity.type
_entity.pdbx_description
1 polymer ?
#
loop_
_entity_poly.entity_id
_entity_poly.type
_entity_poly.pdbx_seq_one_letter_code
_entity_poly.pdbx_strand_id
1 'polypeptide(L)'
;MNNLEANRVKEDLKAAITELSDTYEELSLLYRLSEEFTGLGVDGICRLLLKKAVSLLGIRTGAVLFLDPDSGRLYTRASTGEWERGTSFAKGDNILWRAIHSNKAITLCDHGTHRERLDQIRCNSLLVIPLKGKKQTIGVFVAADKADGREFYSGDMKLLTTISSQAALFIENALLTREMQDFLIETIRSFVKALEASSLWTAGHTERVTRYALSIAELLRLDAGEIEKLRISSLLHDIGKIATPKEILNKKGRLNKPEWSEIRRHPIVGAEILSGLSSFREVIECIRYHHEHYDGTGIHGLSGGDIPLMARILAVADAFDAMTSDRPYRKKKTIDETVREIKDCAGRQFDPAVVQACIEWIGSTHHVVSPEPESRS
;
A
#
# COMPACT_ATOMS: atom_id res chain seq x y z
N MET A 1 -63.31 -7.71 26.21
CA MET A 1 -61.84 -7.68 26.15
C MET A 1 -61.34 -6.96 27.39
N ASN A 2 -60.61 -7.70 28.22
CA ASN A 2 -60.26 -7.32 29.59
C ASN A 2 -59.22 -6.19 29.59
N ASN A 3 -59.30 -5.26 30.54
CA ASN A 3 -58.30 -4.20 30.77
C ASN A 3 -56.85 -4.73 30.86
N LEU A 4 -56.70 -6.00 31.23
CA LEU A 4 -55.41 -6.73 31.24
C LEU A 4 -54.81 -6.93 29.84
N GLU A 5 -55.62 -7.28 28.83
CA GLU A 5 -55.13 -7.49 27.45
C GLU A 5 -54.73 -6.16 26.81
N ALA A 6 -55.50 -5.09 27.05
CA ALA A 6 -55.18 -3.76 26.55
C ALA A 6 -53.89 -3.19 27.18
N ASN A 7 -53.66 -3.43 28.47
CA ASN A 7 -52.41 -3.05 29.12
C ASN A 7 -51.22 -3.86 28.62
N ARG A 8 -51.39 -5.17 28.40
CA ARG A 8 -50.32 -6.03 27.87
C ARG A 8 -49.90 -5.60 26.46
N VAL A 9 -50.86 -5.33 25.57
CA VAL A 9 -50.60 -4.81 24.21
C VAL A 9 -49.89 -3.45 24.25
N LYS A 10 -50.23 -2.59 25.22
CA LYS A 10 -49.59 -1.28 25.38
C LYS A 10 -48.15 -1.38 25.90
N GLU A 11 -47.87 -2.34 26.78
CA GLU A 11 -46.52 -2.65 27.24
C GLU A 11 -45.68 -3.28 26.13
N ASP A 12 -46.22 -4.25 25.40
CA ASP A 12 -45.57 -4.88 24.24
C ASP A 12 -45.24 -3.84 23.15
N LEU A 13 -46.16 -2.91 22.87
CA LEU A 13 -45.94 -1.82 21.91
C LEU A 13 -44.85 -0.85 22.37
N LYS A 14 -44.80 -0.51 23.66
CA LYS A 14 -43.74 0.34 24.21
C LYS A 14 -42.37 -0.34 24.14
N ALA A 15 -42.31 -1.63 24.46
CA ALA A 15 -41.09 -2.41 24.36
C ALA A 15 -40.60 -2.45 22.89
N ALA A 16 -41.48 -2.74 21.94
CA ALA A 16 -41.15 -2.78 20.52
C ALA A 16 -40.71 -1.41 19.97
N ILE A 17 -41.35 -0.31 20.38
CA ILE A 17 -40.92 1.05 19.98
C ILE A 17 -39.51 1.35 20.53
N THR A 18 -39.23 0.96 21.77
CA THR A 18 -37.91 1.16 22.38
C THR A 18 -36.85 0.34 21.67
N GLU A 19 -37.12 -0.94 21.41
CA GLU A 19 -36.20 -1.83 20.69
C GLU A 19 -35.94 -1.36 19.25
N LEU A 20 -36.96 -0.84 18.56
CA LEU A 20 -36.81 -0.26 17.23
C LEU A 20 -35.96 1.01 17.26
N SER A 21 -36.15 1.88 18.26
CA SER A 21 -35.35 3.08 18.44
C SER A 21 -33.87 2.73 18.68
N ASP A 22 -33.59 1.79 19.57
CA ASP A 22 -32.24 1.33 19.87
C ASP A 22 -31.56 0.71 18.63
N THR A 23 -32.32 -0.08 17.86
CA THR A 23 -31.83 -0.69 16.62
C THR A 23 -31.52 0.37 15.55
N TYR A 24 -32.38 1.39 15.43
CA TYR A 24 -32.17 2.49 14.48
C TYR A 24 -30.93 3.32 14.84
N GLU A 25 -30.74 3.63 16.12
CA GLU A 25 -29.55 4.35 16.60
C GLU A 25 -28.27 3.56 16.34
N GLU A 26 -28.29 2.25 16.58
CA GLU A 26 -27.15 1.36 16.29
C GLU A 26 -26.83 1.31 14.80
N LEU A 27 -27.83 1.17 13.93
CA LEU A 27 -27.67 1.22 12.47
C LEU A 27 -27.14 2.57 11.97
N SER A 28 -27.65 3.67 12.50
CA SER A 28 -27.21 5.02 12.16
C SER A 28 -25.76 5.27 12.56
N LEU A 29 -25.36 4.76 13.73
CA LEU A 29 -23.97 4.81 14.16
C LEU A 29 -23.06 4.00 13.21
N LEU A 30 -23.46 2.77 12.87
CA LEU A 30 -22.70 1.92 11.95
C LEU A 30 -22.53 2.57 10.58
N TYR A 31 -23.60 3.15 10.03
CA TYR A 31 -23.56 3.84 8.75
C TYR A 31 -22.58 5.02 8.76
N ARG A 32 -22.67 5.90 9.77
CA ARG A 32 -21.76 7.05 9.91
C ARG A 32 -20.31 6.63 10.06
N LEU A 33 -20.04 5.60 10.87
CA LEU A 33 -18.68 5.07 11.02
C LEU A 33 -18.16 4.48 9.71
N SER A 34 -19.00 3.77 8.97
CA SER A 34 -18.64 3.21 7.66
C SER A 34 -18.24 4.31 6.68
N GLU A 35 -18.98 5.41 6.59
CA GLU A 35 -18.61 6.55 5.76
C GLU A 35 -17.29 7.18 6.20
N GLU A 36 -17.10 7.42 7.50
CA GLU A 36 -15.89 8.07 8.02
C GLU A 36 -14.64 7.19 7.91
N PHE A 37 -14.76 5.85 7.97
CA PHE A 37 -13.63 4.94 7.77
C PHE A 37 -13.28 4.71 6.29
N THR A 38 -14.20 4.98 5.37
CA THR A 38 -13.98 4.73 3.94
C THR A 38 -12.83 5.58 3.40
N GLY A 39 -11.89 4.95 2.69
CA GLY A 39 -10.71 5.61 2.13
C GLY A 39 -9.59 5.90 3.13
N LEU A 40 -9.76 5.56 4.42
CA LEU A 40 -8.68 5.68 5.40
C LEU A 40 -7.77 4.45 5.38
N GLY A 41 -6.46 4.69 5.45
CA GLY A 41 -5.50 3.64 5.80
C GLY A 41 -5.61 3.22 7.27
N VAL A 42 -4.92 2.14 7.62
CA VAL A 42 -4.89 1.54 8.98
C VAL A 42 -4.69 2.58 10.09
N ASP A 43 -3.72 3.49 9.94
CA ASP A 43 -3.42 4.51 10.94
C ASP A 43 -4.52 5.58 11.05
N GLY A 44 -5.16 5.90 9.94
CA GLY A 44 -6.32 6.80 9.92
C GLY A 44 -7.49 6.19 10.69
N ILE A 45 -7.77 4.91 10.45
CA ILE A 45 -8.83 4.17 11.16
C ILE A 45 -8.55 4.10 12.66
N CYS A 46 -7.31 3.76 13.06
CA CYS A 46 -6.93 3.69 14.48
C CYS A 46 -7.07 5.05 15.19
N ARG A 47 -6.64 6.15 14.56
CA ARG A 47 -6.79 7.51 15.11
C ARG A 47 -8.26 7.90 15.23
N LEU A 48 -9.08 7.56 14.24
CA LEU A 48 -10.50 7.87 14.27
C LEU A 48 -11.23 7.06 15.36
N LEU A 49 -10.90 5.78 15.53
CA LEU A 49 -11.41 4.96 16.65
C LEU A 49 -11.12 5.61 18.00
N LEU A 50 -9.86 6.00 18.25
CA LEU A 50 -9.46 6.69 19.49
C LEU A 50 -10.23 8.00 19.67
N LYS A 51 -10.32 8.83 18.62
CA LYS A 51 -11.05 10.10 18.65
C LYS A 51 -12.53 9.90 19.00
N LYS A 52 -13.18 8.89 18.42
CA LYS A 52 -14.60 8.57 18.71
C LYS A 52 -14.79 8.11 20.14
N ALA A 53 -13.89 7.26 20.66
CA ALA A 53 -13.96 6.83 22.05
C ALA A 53 -13.81 8.01 23.03
N VAL A 54 -12.90 8.95 22.76
CA VAL A 54 -12.75 10.19 23.55
C VAL A 54 -14.01 11.06 23.44
N SER A 55 -14.55 11.30 22.24
CA SER A 55 -15.69 12.20 22.07
C SER A 55 -17.01 11.65 22.59
N LEU A 56 -17.23 10.33 22.49
CA LEU A 56 -18.50 9.70 22.84
C LEU A 56 -18.58 9.31 24.32
N LEU A 57 -17.47 8.84 24.90
CA LEU A 57 -17.44 8.36 26.29
C LEU A 57 -16.55 9.17 27.23
N GLY A 58 -15.81 10.15 26.71
CA GLY A 58 -14.92 10.97 27.52
C GLY A 58 -13.77 10.19 28.12
N ILE A 59 -13.22 9.18 27.44
CA ILE A 59 -12.08 8.42 27.97
C ILE A 59 -10.84 9.32 28.07
N ARG A 60 -10.05 9.17 29.14
CA ARG A 60 -8.80 9.92 29.36
C ARG A 60 -7.63 9.31 28.62
N THR A 61 -7.55 7.98 28.64
CA THR A 61 -6.46 7.23 28.06
C THR A 61 -7.01 6.10 27.19
N GLY A 62 -6.39 5.86 26.04
CA GLY A 62 -6.79 4.75 25.19
C GLY A 62 -5.69 4.33 24.23
N ALA A 63 -5.76 3.07 23.79
CA ALA A 63 -4.80 2.51 22.85
C ALA A 63 -5.41 1.44 21.95
N VAL A 64 -4.90 1.37 20.73
CA VAL A 64 -5.15 0.30 19.78
C VAL A 64 -3.88 -0.52 19.69
N LEU A 65 -3.95 -1.78 20.09
CA LEU A 65 -2.84 -2.71 20.05
C LEU A 65 -3.12 -3.77 18.97
N PHE A 66 -2.12 -4.06 18.15
CA PHE A 66 -2.21 -5.11 17.14
C PHE A 66 -1.48 -6.36 17.60
N LEU A 67 -2.05 -7.51 17.24
CA LEU A 67 -1.42 -8.81 17.44
C LEU A 67 -0.47 -9.07 16.27
N ASP A 68 0.81 -9.21 16.57
CA ASP A 68 1.80 -9.70 15.62
C ASP A 68 1.66 -11.23 15.52
N PRO A 69 1.32 -11.78 14.33
CA PRO A 69 1.17 -13.22 14.15
C PRO A 69 2.50 -13.97 14.27
N ASP A 70 3.64 -13.34 13.97
CA ASP A 70 4.95 -14.00 13.96
C ASP A 70 5.55 -14.08 15.36
N SER A 71 5.56 -12.95 16.08
CA SER A 71 6.09 -12.92 17.46
C SER A 71 5.07 -13.35 18.51
N GLY A 72 3.78 -13.38 18.18
CA GLY A 72 2.70 -13.64 19.14
C GLY A 72 2.61 -12.58 20.23
N ARG A 73 3.01 -11.33 19.94
CA ARG A 73 3.01 -10.20 20.88
C ARG A 73 1.99 -9.15 20.46
N LEU A 74 1.46 -8.42 21.44
CA LEU A 74 0.69 -7.22 21.18
C LEU A 74 1.62 -6.02 21.14
N TYR A 75 1.45 -5.12 20.17
CA TYR A 75 2.19 -3.86 20.10
C TYR A 75 1.24 -2.68 19.90
N THR A 76 1.55 -1.56 20.54
CA THR A 76 0.74 -0.34 20.41
C THR A 76 0.87 0.25 19.01
N ARG A 77 -0.23 0.27 18.25
CA ARG A 77 -0.33 0.88 16.92
C ARG A 77 -0.67 2.37 17.00
N ALA A 78 -1.59 2.72 17.90
CA ALA A 78 -1.99 4.10 18.16
C ALA A 78 -2.40 4.26 19.63
N SER A 79 -2.21 5.46 20.18
CA SER A 79 -2.60 5.77 21.54
C SER A 79 -3.01 7.23 21.73
N THR A 80 -3.71 7.50 22.83
CA THR A 80 -4.10 8.84 23.31
C THR A 80 -4.01 8.89 24.84
N GLY A 81 -3.84 10.08 25.40
CA GLY A 81 -3.70 10.27 26.84
C GLY A 81 -2.33 9.82 27.36
N GLU A 82 -2.32 9.20 28.54
CA GLU A 82 -1.09 8.79 29.25
C GLU A 82 -0.51 7.45 28.78
N TRP A 83 -1.07 6.86 27.71
CA TRP A 83 -0.58 5.58 27.20
C TRP A 83 0.74 5.73 26.43
N GLU A 84 1.79 5.13 26.97
CA GLU A 84 3.13 5.14 26.39
C GLU A 84 3.15 4.53 24.98
N ARG A 85 3.71 5.30 24.03
CA ARG A 85 3.82 4.86 22.63
C ARG A 85 4.89 3.77 22.52
N GLY A 86 4.61 2.74 21.73
CA GLY A 86 5.57 1.65 21.47
C GLY A 86 5.63 0.57 22.55
N THR A 87 4.72 0.59 23.53
CA THR A 87 4.55 -0.52 24.48
C THR A 87 4.23 -1.83 23.75
N SER A 88 4.80 -2.92 24.25
CA SER A 88 4.50 -4.28 23.77
C SER A 88 4.23 -5.23 24.92
N PHE A 89 3.29 -6.15 24.70
CA PHE A 89 2.84 -7.12 25.69
C PHE A 89 3.07 -8.53 25.15
N ALA A 90 3.89 -9.30 25.88
CA ALA A 90 4.08 -10.71 25.59
C ALA A 90 2.79 -11.49 25.85
N LYS A 91 2.68 -12.69 25.24
CA LYS A 91 1.64 -13.64 25.59
C LYS A 91 1.72 -14.02 27.07
N GLY A 92 0.60 -13.93 27.78
CA GLY A 92 0.56 -14.18 29.21
C GLY A 92 -0.85 -14.19 29.77
N ASP A 93 -0.94 -14.41 31.08
CA ASP A 93 -2.20 -14.42 31.84
C ASP A 93 -2.54 -12.99 32.29
N ASN A 94 -3.07 -12.20 31.37
CA ASN A 94 -3.54 -10.84 31.64
C ASN A 94 -4.84 -10.54 30.89
N ILE A 95 -5.47 -9.42 31.26
CA ILE A 95 -6.77 -9.04 30.71
C ILE A 95 -6.79 -8.88 29.18
N LEU A 96 -5.69 -8.45 28.56
CA LEU A 96 -5.60 -8.29 27.11
C LEU A 96 -5.77 -9.63 26.40
N TRP A 97 -5.03 -10.65 26.85
CA TRP A 97 -5.12 -11.98 26.28
C TRP A 97 -6.42 -12.66 26.64
N ARG A 98 -6.96 -12.46 27.84
CA ARG A 98 -8.27 -13.01 28.22
C ARG A 98 -9.38 -12.48 27.30
N ALA A 99 -9.35 -11.19 26.96
CA ALA A 99 -10.29 -10.60 26.01
C ALA A 99 -10.14 -11.25 24.62
N ILE A 100 -8.90 -11.43 24.13
CA ILE A 100 -8.63 -12.08 22.83
C ILE A 100 -9.15 -13.53 22.81
N HIS A 101 -8.81 -14.35 23.81
CA HIS A 101 -9.19 -15.76 23.85
C HIS A 101 -10.70 -15.96 24.05
N SER A 102 -11.33 -15.15 24.89
CA SER A 102 -12.79 -15.20 25.11
C SER A 102 -13.59 -14.55 23.98
N ASN A 103 -12.93 -13.75 23.14
CA ASN A 103 -13.53 -12.93 22.10
C ASN A 103 -14.70 -12.05 22.62
N LYS A 104 -14.54 -11.54 23.84
CA LYS A 104 -15.53 -10.69 24.54
C LYS A 104 -14.85 -9.46 25.10
N ALA A 105 -15.60 -8.37 25.14
CA ALA A 105 -15.19 -7.17 25.87
C ALA A 105 -15.14 -7.48 27.37
N ILE A 106 -14.08 -7.05 28.04
CA ILE A 106 -13.84 -7.29 29.46
C ILE A 106 -13.58 -5.95 30.14
N THR A 107 -14.33 -5.69 31.20
CA THR A 107 -14.07 -4.56 32.11
C THR A 107 -13.30 -5.04 33.33
N LEU A 108 -12.50 -4.13 33.88
CA LEU A 108 -11.78 -4.32 35.12
C LEU A 108 -11.88 -3.04 35.93
N CYS A 109 -12.62 -3.15 37.03
CA CYS A 109 -12.77 -2.13 38.05
C CYS A 109 -11.65 -2.32 39.08
N ASP A 110 -11.26 -1.24 39.77
CA ASP A 110 -10.19 -1.25 40.77
C ASP A 110 -8.86 -1.85 40.28
N HIS A 111 -8.35 -1.30 39.18
CA HIS A 111 -7.18 -1.85 38.50
C HIS A 111 -5.92 -2.01 39.36
N GLY A 112 -5.68 -1.09 40.32
CA GLY A 112 -4.51 -1.16 41.19
C GLY A 112 -4.38 -2.43 42.03
N THR A 113 -5.51 -3.05 42.39
CA THR A 113 -5.60 -4.24 43.27
C THR A 113 -5.91 -5.54 42.53
N HIS A 114 -6.16 -5.49 41.21
CA HIS A 114 -6.60 -6.65 40.46
C HIS A 114 -5.42 -7.56 40.05
N ARG A 115 -5.62 -8.88 40.12
CA ARG A 115 -4.60 -9.90 39.78
C ARG A 115 -4.12 -9.81 38.33
N GLU A 116 -5.01 -9.38 37.43
CA GLU A 116 -4.77 -9.28 35.98
C GLU A 116 -4.44 -7.85 35.51
N ARG A 117 -3.99 -6.99 36.43
CA ARG A 117 -3.62 -5.62 36.11
C ARG A 117 -2.50 -5.56 35.06
N LEU A 118 -2.46 -4.48 34.31
CA LEU A 118 -1.36 -4.16 33.42
C LEU A 118 -0.37 -3.28 34.20
N ASP A 119 0.72 -3.85 34.69
CA ASP A 119 1.73 -3.13 35.50
C ASP A 119 2.30 -1.89 34.78
N GLN A 120 2.23 -1.86 33.46
CA GLN A 120 2.73 -0.79 32.61
C GLN A 120 1.78 0.42 32.55
N ILE A 121 0.55 0.31 33.07
CA ILE A 121 -0.49 1.34 32.98
C ILE A 121 -1.06 1.63 34.36
N ARG A 122 -1.10 2.89 34.73
CA ARG A 122 -1.76 3.35 35.95
C ARG A 122 -3.14 3.87 35.59
N CYS A 123 -4.19 3.14 35.95
CA CYS A 123 -5.58 3.54 35.78
C CYS A 123 -6.43 3.02 36.96
N ASN A 124 -7.66 3.53 37.08
CA ASN A 124 -8.64 3.04 38.06
C ASN A 124 -9.58 2.01 37.43
N SER A 125 -10.05 2.29 36.21
CA SER A 125 -10.96 1.45 35.44
C SER A 125 -10.43 1.21 34.03
N LEU A 126 -10.57 -0.03 33.55
CA LEU A 126 -10.08 -0.46 32.26
C LEU A 126 -11.18 -1.24 31.51
N LEU A 127 -11.36 -0.93 30.24
CA LEU A 127 -12.19 -1.68 29.30
C LEU A 127 -11.31 -2.15 28.15
N VAL A 128 -11.27 -3.47 27.95
CA VAL A 128 -10.53 -4.13 26.89
C VAL A 128 -11.51 -4.76 25.92
N ILE A 129 -11.40 -4.40 24.65
CA ILE A 129 -12.30 -4.84 23.58
C ILE A 129 -11.48 -5.52 22.50
N PRO A 130 -11.75 -6.79 22.17
CA PRO A 130 -11.13 -7.45 21.02
C PRO A 130 -11.47 -6.75 19.71
N LEU A 131 -10.45 -6.47 18.90
CA LEU A 131 -10.63 -6.02 17.52
C LEU A 131 -10.85 -7.24 16.64
N LYS A 132 -12.11 -7.63 16.49
CA LYS A 132 -12.52 -8.83 15.77
C LYS A 132 -12.71 -8.53 14.28
N GLY A 133 -11.81 -9.06 13.45
CA GLY A 133 -12.02 -9.14 12.01
C GLY A 133 -12.98 -10.29 11.63
N LYS A 134 -13.17 -10.50 10.33
CA LYS A 134 -13.94 -11.62 9.78
C LYS A 134 -13.29 -12.96 10.06
N LYS A 135 -11.95 -13.05 9.93
CA LYS A 135 -11.24 -14.33 10.05
C LYS A 135 -10.61 -14.51 11.43
N GLN A 136 -10.09 -13.44 12.01
CA GLN A 136 -9.33 -13.50 13.25
C GLN A 136 -9.44 -12.22 14.07
N THR A 137 -9.06 -12.30 15.35
CA THR A 137 -8.84 -11.12 16.18
C THR A 137 -7.50 -10.50 15.80
N ILE A 138 -7.53 -9.28 15.28
CA ILE A 138 -6.34 -8.56 14.82
C ILE A 138 -5.61 -7.82 15.95
N GLY A 139 -6.23 -7.75 17.13
CA GLY A 139 -5.67 -7.02 18.27
C GLY A 139 -6.73 -6.68 19.32
N VAL A 140 -6.46 -5.65 20.11
CA VAL A 140 -7.37 -5.13 21.15
C VAL A 140 -7.40 -3.61 21.15
N PHE A 141 -8.57 -3.07 21.44
CA PHE A 141 -8.76 -1.69 21.82
C PHE A 141 -8.87 -1.61 23.34
N VAL A 142 -8.15 -0.68 23.94
CA VAL A 142 -8.11 -0.46 25.38
C VAL A 142 -8.56 0.97 25.66
N ALA A 143 -9.52 1.11 26.57
CA ALA A 143 -9.99 2.38 27.09
C ALA A 143 -9.81 2.39 28.61
N ALA A 144 -9.24 3.47 29.14
CA ALA A 144 -8.97 3.63 30.56
C ALA A 144 -9.50 4.97 31.05
N ASP A 145 -10.14 4.92 32.22
CA ASP A 145 -10.67 6.05 33.00
C ASP A 145 -11.56 7.03 32.22
N LYS A 146 -12.84 7.09 32.58
CA LYS A 146 -13.74 8.12 32.05
C LYS A 146 -13.46 9.47 32.70
N ALA A 147 -13.64 10.55 31.95
CA ALA A 147 -13.41 11.92 32.41
C ALA A 147 -14.29 12.29 33.60
N ASP A 148 -15.52 11.75 33.63
CA ASP A 148 -16.51 11.89 34.68
C ASP A 148 -16.22 11.05 35.95
N GLY A 149 -15.14 10.25 35.94
CA GLY A 149 -14.71 9.41 37.05
C GLY A 149 -15.55 8.16 37.27
N ARG A 150 -16.56 7.89 36.43
CA ARG A 150 -17.38 6.67 36.53
C ARG A 150 -16.68 5.49 35.87
N GLU A 151 -17.09 4.30 36.29
CA GLU A 151 -16.69 3.04 35.66
C GLU A 151 -17.39 2.82 34.30
N PHE A 152 -16.94 1.80 33.56
CA PHE A 152 -17.55 1.38 32.31
C PHE A 152 -18.75 0.46 32.56
N TYR A 153 -19.94 0.86 32.09
CA TYR A 153 -21.16 0.06 32.19
C TYR A 153 -21.51 -0.65 30.88
N SER A 154 -22.59 -1.45 30.88
CA SER A 154 -23.05 -2.22 29.72
C SER A 154 -23.28 -1.38 28.46
N GLY A 155 -23.83 -0.17 28.61
CA GLY A 155 -24.01 0.77 27.50
C GLY A 155 -22.69 1.22 26.88
N ASP A 156 -21.69 1.55 27.71
CA ASP A 156 -20.35 1.94 27.26
C ASP A 156 -19.68 0.78 26.51
N MET A 157 -19.79 -0.44 27.07
CA MET A 157 -19.28 -1.65 26.46
C MET A 157 -19.93 -1.93 25.11
N LYS A 158 -21.26 -1.87 25.01
CA LYS A 158 -21.98 -2.10 23.75
C LYS A 158 -21.52 -1.10 22.70
N LEU A 159 -21.52 0.20 23.04
CA LEU A 159 -21.13 1.27 22.13
C LEU A 159 -19.70 1.09 21.60
N LEU A 160 -18.71 0.95 22.49
CA LEU A 160 -17.32 0.81 22.06
C LEU A 160 -17.07 -0.53 21.35
N THR A 161 -17.77 -1.60 21.71
CA THR A 161 -17.68 -2.88 21.00
C THR A 161 -18.16 -2.74 19.57
N THR A 162 -19.27 -2.03 19.33
CA THR A 162 -19.79 -1.76 17.98
C THR A 162 -18.79 -0.94 17.16
N ILE A 163 -18.25 0.15 17.72
CA ILE A 163 -17.27 1.00 17.03
C ILE A 163 -15.97 0.23 16.75
N SER A 164 -15.48 -0.53 17.73
CA SER A 164 -14.25 -1.32 17.62
C SER A 164 -14.37 -2.44 16.60
N SER A 165 -15.54 -3.11 16.56
CA SER A 165 -15.81 -4.17 15.59
C SER A 165 -15.86 -3.61 14.17
N GLN A 166 -16.50 -2.46 13.96
CA GLN A 166 -16.51 -1.77 12.66
C GLN A 166 -15.08 -1.37 12.25
N ALA A 167 -14.32 -0.75 13.16
CA ALA A 167 -12.93 -0.39 12.90
C ALA A 167 -12.07 -1.61 12.55
N ALA A 168 -12.25 -2.74 13.26
CA ALA A 168 -11.50 -3.96 13.02
C ALA A 168 -11.73 -4.53 11.61
N LEU A 169 -12.97 -4.52 11.12
CA LEU A 169 -13.29 -4.96 9.75
C LEU A 169 -12.61 -4.09 8.69
N PHE A 170 -12.57 -2.77 8.90
CA PHE A 170 -11.92 -1.85 7.97
C PHE A 170 -10.39 -1.99 8.02
N ILE A 171 -9.81 -2.18 9.20
CA ILE A 171 -8.37 -2.45 9.36
C ILE A 171 -8.01 -3.76 8.66
N GLU A 172 -8.75 -4.85 8.91
CA GLU A 172 -8.49 -6.15 8.28
C GLU A 172 -8.60 -6.04 6.76
N ASN A 173 -9.61 -5.35 6.23
CA ASN A 173 -9.75 -5.13 4.79
C ASN A 173 -8.57 -4.32 4.20
N ALA A 174 -8.14 -3.25 4.89
CA ALA A 174 -7.00 -2.45 4.45
C ALA A 174 -5.69 -3.25 4.45
N LEU A 175 -5.47 -4.09 5.47
CA LEU A 175 -4.31 -4.99 5.53
C LEU A 175 -4.36 -6.05 4.42
N LEU A 176 -5.50 -6.73 4.24
CA LEU A 176 -5.67 -7.74 3.19
C LEU A 176 -5.50 -7.17 1.78
N THR A 177 -6.00 -5.96 1.55
CA THR A 177 -5.84 -5.26 0.27
C THR A 177 -4.37 -5.00 -0.02
N ARG A 178 -3.62 -4.54 0.99
CA ARG A 178 -2.18 -4.29 0.87
C ARG A 178 -1.40 -5.59 0.65
N GLU A 179 -1.68 -6.64 1.43
CA GLU A 179 -1.05 -7.96 1.26
C GLU A 179 -1.28 -8.52 -0.15
N MET A 180 -2.48 -8.37 -0.69
CA MET A 180 -2.79 -8.78 -2.07
C MET A 180 -1.99 -7.98 -3.11
N GLN A 181 -1.83 -6.67 -2.91
CA GLN A 181 -1.00 -5.83 -3.79
C GLN A 181 0.47 -6.23 -3.72
N ASP A 182 1.02 -6.40 -2.51
CA ASP A 182 2.40 -6.81 -2.30
C ASP A 182 2.66 -8.19 -2.94
N PHE A 183 1.77 -9.16 -2.73
CA PHE A 183 1.83 -10.49 -3.35
C PHE A 183 1.83 -10.43 -4.89
N LEU A 184 0.97 -9.58 -5.49
CA LEU A 184 0.93 -9.40 -6.94
C LEU A 184 2.26 -8.86 -7.47
N ILE A 185 2.82 -7.82 -6.82
CA ILE A 185 4.08 -7.22 -7.23
C ILE A 185 5.25 -8.20 -7.06
N GLU A 186 5.30 -8.95 -5.97
CA GLU A 186 6.31 -9.99 -5.74
C GLU A 186 6.23 -11.13 -6.78
N THR A 187 5.01 -11.52 -7.16
CA THR A 187 4.77 -12.50 -8.22
C THR A 187 5.25 -11.98 -9.58
N ILE A 188 4.91 -10.74 -9.93
CA ILE A 188 5.40 -10.08 -11.17
C ILE A 188 6.93 -10.04 -11.18
N ARG A 189 7.56 -9.58 -10.09
CA ARG A 189 9.03 -9.54 -9.97
C ARG A 189 9.65 -10.92 -10.14
N SER A 190 9.02 -11.98 -9.63
CA SER A 190 9.51 -13.35 -9.76
C SER A 190 9.47 -13.84 -11.21
N PHE A 191 8.38 -13.55 -11.95
CA PHE A 191 8.32 -13.86 -13.38
C PHE A 191 9.32 -13.06 -14.21
N VAL A 192 9.48 -11.77 -13.90
CA VAL A 192 10.50 -10.92 -14.54
C VAL A 192 11.89 -11.48 -14.31
N LYS A 193 12.24 -11.84 -13.07
CA LYS A 193 13.55 -12.48 -12.77
C LYS A 193 13.75 -13.78 -13.54
N ALA A 194 12.70 -14.60 -13.66
CA ALA A 194 12.77 -15.84 -14.44
C ALA A 194 13.01 -15.56 -15.95
N LEU A 195 12.36 -14.53 -16.50
CA LEU A 195 12.59 -14.07 -17.87
C LEU A 195 14.03 -13.55 -18.03
N GLU A 196 14.49 -12.69 -17.13
CA GLU A 196 15.85 -12.14 -17.17
C GLU A 196 16.91 -13.22 -17.05
N ALA A 197 16.69 -14.28 -16.26
CA ALA A 197 17.63 -15.41 -16.15
C ALA A 197 17.85 -16.15 -17.49
N SER A 198 16.93 -16.01 -18.45
CA SER A 198 17.06 -16.59 -19.78
C SER A 198 17.89 -15.74 -20.76
N SER A 199 18.32 -14.55 -20.34
CA SER A 199 19.10 -13.57 -21.10
C SER A 199 20.36 -13.15 -20.33
N LEU A 200 21.52 -13.27 -20.96
CA LEU A 200 22.81 -12.99 -20.31
C LEU A 200 23.04 -11.51 -19.92
N TRP A 201 22.19 -10.54 -20.34
CA TRP A 201 22.44 -9.10 -20.17
C TRP A 201 21.34 -8.32 -19.44
N THR A 202 20.19 -8.92 -19.14
CA THR A 202 19.08 -8.19 -18.51
C THR A 202 19.06 -8.28 -16.99
N ALA A 203 20.02 -8.96 -16.34
CA ALA A 203 19.99 -9.13 -14.88
C ALA A 203 19.90 -7.78 -14.13
N GLY A 204 18.78 -7.56 -13.44
CA GLY A 204 18.51 -6.35 -12.67
C GLY A 204 18.27 -5.09 -13.49
N HIS A 205 18.20 -5.19 -14.82
CA HIS A 205 17.85 -4.09 -15.72
C HIS A 205 16.46 -3.55 -15.38
N THR A 206 15.49 -4.45 -15.25
CA THR A 206 14.10 -4.08 -15.03
C THR A 206 13.91 -3.31 -13.72
N GLU A 207 14.61 -3.71 -12.65
CA GLU A 207 14.54 -3.01 -11.36
C GLU A 207 15.18 -1.61 -11.43
N ARG A 208 16.31 -1.46 -12.15
CA ARG A 208 16.96 -0.15 -12.36
C ARG A 208 16.07 0.78 -13.17
N VAL A 209 15.53 0.31 -14.29
CA VAL A 209 14.58 1.08 -15.13
C VAL A 209 13.36 1.50 -14.32
N THR A 210 12.80 0.59 -13.53
CA THR A 210 11.65 0.88 -12.66
C THR A 210 11.99 2.00 -11.69
N ARG A 211 13.13 1.92 -11.00
CA ARG A 211 13.58 2.97 -10.07
C ARG A 211 13.74 4.33 -10.76
N TYR A 212 14.33 4.36 -11.97
CA TYR A 212 14.52 5.60 -12.72
C TYR A 212 13.17 6.19 -13.15
N ALA A 213 12.28 5.36 -13.69
CA ALA A 213 10.95 5.78 -14.14
C ALA A 213 10.13 6.38 -12.98
N LEU A 214 10.12 5.73 -11.81
CA LEU A 214 9.40 6.25 -10.64
C LEU A 214 9.98 7.57 -10.13
N SER A 215 11.31 7.70 -10.11
CA SER A 215 11.95 8.95 -9.66
C SER A 215 11.64 10.13 -10.60
N ILE A 216 11.59 9.86 -11.91
CA ILE A 216 11.19 10.86 -12.91
C ILE A 216 9.70 11.22 -12.74
N ALA A 217 8.84 10.24 -12.50
CA ALA A 217 7.41 10.45 -12.30
C ALA A 217 7.09 11.30 -11.06
N GLU A 218 7.84 11.11 -9.96
CA GLU A 218 7.70 11.93 -8.76
C GLU A 218 8.01 13.41 -9.02
N LEU A 219 9.06 13.71 -9.79
CA LEU A 219 9.39 15.09 -10.18
C LEU A 219 8.32 15.70 -11.11
N LEU A 220 7.71 14.88 -11.95
CA LEU A 220 6.58 15.29 -12.81
C LEU A 220 5.24 15.35 -12.07
N ARG A 221 5.21 15.01 -10.77
CA ARG A 221 4.04 15.07 -9.89
C ARG A 221 2.87 14.20 -10.34
N LEU A 222 3.17 13.01 -10.87
CA LEU A 222 2.16 11.99 -11.13
C LEU A 222 1.48 11.58 -9.81
N ASP A 223 0.20 11.24 -9.88
CA ASP A 223 -0.52 10.77 -8.69
C ASP A 223 -0.12 9.34 -8.29
N ALA A 224 -0.48 8.93 -7.08
CA ALA A 224 -0.10 7.62 -6.54
C ALA A 224 -0.60 6.44 -7.40
N GLY A 225 -1.77 6.58 -8.04
CA GLY A 225 -2.32 5.58 -8.94
C GLY A 225 -1.57 5.52 -10.27
N GLU A 226 -1.18 6.66 -10.84
CA GLU A 226 -0.33 6.72 -12.05
C GLU A 226 1.07 6.16 -11.79
N ILE A 227 1.69 6.50 -10.65
CA ILE A 227 2.98 5.97 -10.21
C ILE A 227 2.93 4.43 -10.11
N GLU A 228 1.84 3.88 -9.57
CA GLU A 228 1.70 2.42 -9.44
C GLU A 228 1.50 1.72 -10.79
N LYS A 229 0.73 2.32 -11.71
CA LYS A 229 0.62 1.82 -13.08
C LYS A 229 1.99 1.84 -13.78
N LEU A 230 2.75 2.94 -13.65
CA LEU A 230 4.09 3.05 -14.21
C LEU A 230 5.06 2.03 -13.59
N ARG A 231 4.95 1.74 -12.29
CA ARG A 231 5.73 0.69 -11.62
C ARG A 231 5.49 -0.66 -12.30
N ILE A 232 4.24 -1.04 -12.48
CA ILE A 232 3.86 -2.31 -13.11
C ILE A 232 4.30 -2.33 -14.58
N SER A 233 4.10 -1.24 -15.33
CA SER A 233 4.55 -1.12 -16.72
C SER A 233 6.06 -1.26 -16.84
N SER A 234 6.83 -0.63 -15.95
CA SER A 234 8.29 -0.71 -15.95
C SER A 234 8.77 -2.12 -15.62
N LEU A 235 8.11 -2.83 -14.70
CA LEU A 235 8.42 -4.22 -14.41
C LEU A 235 8.13 -5.15 -15.62
N LEU A 236 7.10 -4.85 -16.41
CA LEU A 236 6.63 -5.72 -17.48
C LEU A 236 7.04 -5.28 -18.89
N HIS A 237 7.76 -4.16 -19.05
CA HIS A 237 8.02 -3.53 -20.36
C HIS A 237 8.65 -4.47 -21.39
N ASP A 238 9.49 -5.38 -20.91
CA ASP A 238 10.24 -6.34 -21.70
C ASP A 238 9.61 -7.74 -21.78
N ILE A 239 8.42 -7.97 -21.22
CA ILE A 239 7.78 -9.30 -21.13
C ILE A 239 7.64 -9.98 -22.51
N GLY A 240 7.45 -9.19 -23.57
CA GLY A 240 7.34 -9.71 -24.94
C GLY A 240 8.62 -10.34 -25.49
N LYS A 241 9.79 -10.12 -24.86
CA LYS A 241 11.05 -10.78 -25.24
C LYS A 241 10.98 -12.30 -25.07
N ILE A 242 9.99 -12.82 -24.33
CA ILE A 242 9.75 -14.27 -24.22
C ILE A 242 9.50 -14.94 -25.58
N ALA A 243 8.96 -14.20 -26.56
CA ALA A 243 8.72 -14.72 -27.90
C ALA A 243 9.93 -14.57 -28.83
N THR A 244 11.00 -13.90 -28.40
CA THR A 244 12.20 -13.69 -29.22
C THR A 244 13.13 -14.92 -29.15
N PRO A 245 13.62 -15.44 -30.29
CA PRO A 245 14.56 -16.56 -30.30
C PRO A 245 15.81 -16.31 -29.44
N LYS A 246 16.26 -17.34 -28.71
CA LYS A 246 17.40 -17.24 -27.78
C LYS A 246 18.71 -16.91 -28.49
N GLU A 247 18.87 -17.31 -29.74
CA GLU A 247 20.04 -17.06 -30.58
C GLU A 247 20.17 -15.57 -30.93
N ILE A 248 19.02 -14.90 -31.13
CA ILE A 248 18.94 -13.46 -31.41
C ILE A 248 19.17 -12.68 -30.13
N LEU A 249 18.47 -13.05 -29.05
CA LEU A 249 18.66 -12.44 -27.73
C LEU A 249 20.14 -12.55 -27.34
N ASN A 250 20.70 -13.76 -27.27
CA ASN A 250 22.04 -14.02 -26.74
C ASN A 250 23.21 -13.74 -27.69
N LYS A 251 22.97 -13.01 -28.77
CA LYS A 251 24.00 -12.70 -29.76
C LYS A 251 25.06 -11.76 -29.17
N LYS A 252 26.34 -12.19 -29.20
CA LYS A 252 27.49 -11.40 -28.71
C LYS A 252 27.88 -10.25 -29.65
N GLY A 253 27.51 -10.32 -30.93
CA GLY A 253 27.81 -9.32 -31.96
C GLY A 253 26.64 -8.38 -32.25
N ARG A 254 26.83 -7.45 -33.20
CA ARG A 254 25.74 -6.59 -33.67
C ARG A 254 24.63 -7.41 -34.31
N LEU A 255 23.39 -7.00 -34.07
CA LEU A 255 22.22 -7.55 -34.74
C LEU A 255 22.17 -7.07 -36.20
N ASN A 256 21.78 -7.95 -37.11
CA ASN A 256 21.44 -7.60 -38.48
C ASN A 256 20.03 -6.99 -38.54
N LYS A 257 19.61 -6.46 -39.70
CA LYS A 257 18.31 -5.79 -39.84
C LYS A 257 17.12 -6.73 -39.48
N PRO A 258 17.03 -7.98 -40.00
CA PRO A 258 15.98 -8.91 -39.58
C PRO A 258 15.94 -9.19 -38.08
N GLU A 259 17.09 -9.45 -37.46
CA GLU A 259 17.20 -9.70 -36.03
C GLU A 259 16.75 -8.51 -35.19
N TRP A 260 17.11 -7.29 -35.62
CA TRP A 260 16.68 -6.07 -34.96
C TRP A 260 15.17 -5.83 -35.09
N SER A 261 14.60 -6.11 -36.27
CA SER A 261 13.15 -6.08 -36.46
C SER A 261 12.43 -7.05 -35.54
N GLU A 262 12.99 -8.24 -35.29
CA GLU A 262 12.40 -9.22 -34.39
C GLU A 262 12.40 -8.74 -32.94
N ILE A 263 13.50 -8.17 -32.44
CA ILE A 263 13.55 -7.61 -31.08
C ILE A 263 12.55 -6.46 -30.93
N ARG A 264 12.37 -5.60 -31.94
CA ARG A 264 11.44 -4.45 -31.86
C ARG A 264 9.98 -4.82 -31.75
N ARG A 265 9.62 -6.10 -31.92
CA ARG A 265 8.25 -6.56 -31.75
C ARG A 265 7.87 -6.80 -30.29
N HIS A 266 8.83 -6.88 -29.36
CA HIS A 266 8.53 -7.16 -27.95
C HIS A 266 7.49 -6.23 -27.30
N PRO A 267 7.35 -4.93 -27.64
CA PRO A 267 6.32 -4.09 -27.03
C PRO A 267 4.92 -4.52 -27.47
N ILE A 268 4.78 -4.88 -28.75
CA ILE A 268 3.53 -5.36 -29.35
C ILE A 268 3.17 -6.73 -28.77
N VAL A 269 4.13 -7.66 -28.76
CA VAL A 269 3.95 -8.99 -28.19
C VAL A 269 3.65 -8.91 -26.69
N GLY A 270 4.32 -8.03 -25.96
CA GLY A 270 4.06 -7.81 -24.54
C GLY A 270 2.63 -7.32 -24.30
N ALA A 271 2.16 -6.38 -25.12
CA ALA A 271 0.79 -5.91 -25.07
C ALA A 271 -0.23 -7.01 -25.43
N GLU A 272 0.09 -7.90 -26.37
CA GLU A 272 -0.74 -9.06 -26.73
C GLU A 272 -0.83 -10.08 -25.58
N ILE A 273 0.31 -10.41 -24.94
CA ILE A 273 0.38 -11.31 -23.79
C ILE A 273 -0.51 -10.81 -22.65
N LEU A 274 -0.52 -9.50 -22.40
CA LEU A 274 -1.25 -8.88 -21.31
C LEU A 274 -2.70 -8.52 -21.67
N SER A 275 -3.12 -8.68 -22.93
CA SER A 275 -4.41 -8.19 -23.44
C SER A 275 -5.65 -8.75 -22.73
N GLY A 276 -5.55 -9.90 -22.08
CA GLY A 276 -6.63 -10.48 -21.27
C GLY A 276 -6.89 -9.76 -19.94
N LEU A 277 -6.00 -8.86 -19.51
CA LEU A 277 -6.10 -8.15 -18.24
C LEU A 277 -6.82 -6.80 -18.45
N SER A 278 -8.15 -6.80 -18.34
CA SER A 278 -8.98 -5.61 -18.59
C SER A 278 -8.61 -4.39 -17.73
N SER A 279 -8.22 -4.61 -16.47
CA SER A 279 -7.77 -3.55 -15.55
C SER A 279 -6.40 -2.96 -15.89
N PHE A 280 -5.66 -3.55 -16.84
CA PHE A 280 -4.28 -3.17 -17.18
C PHE A 280 -4.22 -2.31 -18.45
N ARG A 281 -5.33 -1.75 -18.92
CA ARG A 281 -5.37 -0.97 -20.18
C ARG A 281 -4.24 0.06 -20.30
N GLU A 282 -4.10 0.95 -19.32
CA GLU A 282 -3.06 2.00 -19.33
C GLU A 282 -1.64 1.42 -19.17
N VAL A 283 -1.52 0.31 -18.43
CA VAL A 283 -0.25 -0.43 -18.29
C VAL A 283 0.18 -1.00 -19.65
N ILE A 284 -0.76 -1.59 -20.37
CA ILE A 284 -0.59 -2.18 -21.71
C ILE A 284 -0.25 -1.10 -22.73
N GLU A 285 -0.93 0.06 -22.69
CA GLU A 285 -0.61 1.20 -23.55
C GLU A 285 0.81 1.71 -23.27
N CYS A 286 1.21 1.84 -22.00
CA CYS A 286 2.58 2.20 -21.64
C CYS A 286 3.60 1.21 -22.22
N ILE A 287 3.38 -0.09 -22.06
CA ILE A 287 4.26 -1.14 -22.58
C ILE A 287 4.26 -1.14 -24.12
N ARG A 288 3.12 -0.94 -24.78
CA ARG A 288 3.06 -0.94 -26.24
C ARG A 288 3.86 0.21 -26.87
N TYR A 289 3.83 1.38 -26.24
CA TYR A 289 4.34 2.61 -26.83
C TYR A 289 5.68 3.10 -26.25
N HIS A 290 6.33 2.35 -25.35
CA HIS A 290 7.61 2.79 -24.75
C HIS A 290 8.80 2.87 -25.71
N HIS A 291 8.67 2.37 -26.95
CA HIS A 291 9.64 2.57 -28.05
C HIS A 291 9.18 3.59 -29.10
N GLU A 292 8.08 4.32 -28.86
CA GLU A 292 7.72 5.45 -29.73
C GLU A 292 8.73 6.59 -29.58
N HIS A 293 8.91 7.34 -30.67
CA HIS A 293 9.74 8.54 -30.67
C HIS A 293 8.84 9.77 -30.61
N TYR A 294 9.23 10.75 -29.80
CA TYR A 294 8.47 11.97 -29.60
C TYR A 294 8.13 12.72 -30.90
N ASP A 295 9.00 12.63 -31.92
CA ASP A 295 8.82 13.23 -33.25
C ASP A 295 7.93 12.44 -34.23
N GLY A 296 7.35 11.31 -33.81
CA GLY A 296 6.51 10.48 -34.69
C GLY A 296 7.29 9.50 -35.57
N THR A 297 8.61 9.38 -35.43
CA THR A 297 9.41 8.39 -36.18
C THR A 297 9.42 6.98 -35.56
N GLY A 298 8.57 6.75 -34.56
CA GLY A 298 8.38 5.48 -33.86
C GLY A 298 7.67 4.41 -34.70
N ILE A 299 7.35 3.27 -34.08
CA ILE A 299 6.79 2.09 -34.77
C ILE A 299 5.32 2.34 -35.17
N HIS A 300 4.58 3.04 -34.32
CA HIS A 300 3.16 3.32 -34.50
C HIS A 300 2.92 4.75 -35.04
N GLY A 301 3.97 5.57 -35.13
CA GLY A 301 3.88 6.93 -35.67
C GLY A 301 3.18 7.91 -34.74
N LEU A 302 3.08 7.60 -33.44
CA LEU A 302 2.54 8.52 -32.45
C LEU A 302 3.56 9.61 -32.15
N SER A 303 3.10 10.84 -31.94
CA SER A 303 3.99 11.99 -31.71
C SER A 303 3.53 12.82 -30.52
N GLY A 304 4.47 13.50 -29.87
CA GLY A 304 4.19 14.51 -28.84
C GLY A 304 3.31 14.01 -27.69
N GLY A 305 2.12 14.60 -27.57
CA GLY A 305 1.13 14.29 -26.54
C GLY A 305 0.28 13.05 -26.82
N ASP A 306 0.31 12.51 -28.04
CA ASP A 306 -0.44 11.29 -28.40
C ASP A 306 0.21 10.03 -27.80
N ILE A 307 1.49 10.13 -27.41
CA ILE A 307 2.20 9.08 -26.68
C ILE A 307 1.84 9.20 -25.19
N PRO A 308 1.35 8.12 -24.54
CA PRO A 308 1.05 8.16 -23.10
C PRO A 308 2.23 8.68 -22.29
N LEU A 309 1.97 9.52 -21.29
CA LEU A 309 3.04 10.11 -20.45
C LEU A 309 3.92 9.02 -19.81
N MET A 310 3.30 7.96 -19.29
CA MET A 310 4.03 6.82 -18.72
C MET A 310 4.98 6.15 -19.73
N ALA A 311 4.58 6.02 -21.00
CA ALA A 311 5.45 5.49 -22.06
C ALA A 311 6.64 6.41 -22.34
N ARG A 312 6.41 7.73 -22.36
CA ARG A 312 7.48 8.73 -22.54
C ARG A 312 8.49 8.72 -21.39
N ILE A 313 8.01 8.55 -20.14
CA ILE A 313 8.86 8.37 -18.96
C ILE A 313 9.69 7.09 -19.08
N LEU A 314 9.03 5.96 -19.40
CA LEU A 314 9.65 4.65 -19.52
C LEU A 314 10.72 4.62 -20.64
N ALA A 315 10.48 5.29 -21.76
CA ALA A 315 11.45 5.41 -22.86
C ALA A 315 12.77 6.08 -22.41
N VAL A 316 12.67 7.16 -21.62
CA VAL A 316 13.86 7.86 -21.09
C VAL A 316 14.56 6.99 -20.05
N ALA A 317 13.82 6.33 -19.16
CA ALA A 317 14.37 5.46 -18.12
C ALA A 317 15.12 4.24 -18.71
N ASP A 318 14.54 3.59 -19.72
CA ASP A 318 15.17 2.46 -20.44
C ASP A 318 16.45 2.90 -21.17
N ALA A 319 16.38 4.02 -21.90
CA ALA A 319 17.54 4.57 -22.58
C ALA A 319 18.68 4.95 -21.62
N PHE A 320 18.34 5.55 -20.47
CA PHE A 320 19.30 5.89 -19.43
C PHE A 320 19.99 4.65 -18.85
N ASP A 321 19.25 3.59 -18.51
CA ASP A 321 19.86 2.33 -18.05
C ASP A 321 20.72 1.69 -19.15
N ALA A 322 20.25 1.72 -20.39
CA ALA A 322 20.97 1.21 -21.53
C ALA A 322 22.33 1.89 -21.71
N MET A 323 22.40 3.21 -21.53
CA MET A 323 23.61 4.03 -21.62
C MET A 323 24.57 3.84 -20.45
N THR A 324 24.06 3.64 -19.24
CA THR A 324 24.85 3.58 -18.00
C THR A 324 25.23 2.16 -17.57
N SER A 325 24.73 1.14 -18.26
CA SER A 325 25.05 -0.27 -18.02
C SER A 325 26.05 -0.83 -19.05
N ASP A 326 26.92 -1.73 -18.61
CA ASP A 326 27.84 -2.45 -19.50
C ASP A 326 27.07 -3.44 -20.37
N ARG A 327 27.42 -3.51 -21.66
CA ARG A 327 26.85 -4.45 -22.64
C ARG A 327 27.97 -5.21 -23.36
N PRO A 328 27.74 -6.45 -23.84
CA PRO A 328 28.78 -7.27 -24.48
C PRO A 328 29.54 -6.58 -25.63
N TYR A 329 28.86 -5.66 -26.32
CA TYR A 329 29.36 -4.93 -27.50
C TYR A 329 29.65 -3.44 -27.21
N ARG A 330 29.46 -2.95 -25.98
CA ARG A 330 29.64 -1.54 -25.64
C ARG A 330 29.90 -1.34 -24.14
N LYS A 331 30.98 -0.65 -23.78
CA LYS A 331 31.21 -0.16 -22.40
C LYS A 331 30.14 0.87 -22.02
N LYS A 332 29.78 0.93 -20.73
CA LYS A 332 28.91 1.99 -20.22
C LYS A 332 29.49 3.38 -20.49
N LYS A 333 28.60 4.36 -20.69
CA LYS A 333 28.93 5.78 -20.79
C LYS A 333 29.07 6.38 -19.40
N THR A 334 29.81 7.47 -19.29
CA THR A 334 29.77 8.33 -18.09
C THR A 334 28.41 9.01 -17.97
N ILE A 335 28.09 9.50 -16.77
CA ILE A 335 26.84 10.22 -16.53
C ILE A 335 26.80 11.50 -17.37
N ASP A 336 27.91 12.24 -17.48
CA ASP A 336 27.99 13.46 -18.28
C ASP A 336 27.81 13.20 -19.79
N GLU A 337 28.32 12.09 -20.32
CA GLU A 337 28.06 11.68 -21.70
C GLU A 337 26.60 11.28 -21.90
N THR A 338 26.02 10.55 -20.94
CA THR A 338 24.63 10.12 -20.98
C THR A 338 23.68 11.30 -20.94
N VAL A 339 23.91 12.27 -20.04
CA VAL A 339 23.12 13.51 -19.94
C VAL A 339 23.20 14.32 -21.22
N ARG A 340 24.38 14.43 -21.84
CA ARG A 340 24.53 15.11 -23.14
C ARG A 340 23.71 14.41 -24.22
N GLU A 341 23.82 13.09 -24.34
CA GLU A 341 23.11 12.31 -25.35
C GLU A 341 21.58 12.37 -25.19
N ILE A 342 21.07 12.27 -23.95
CA ILE A 342 19.62 12.42 -23.68
C ILE A 342 19.14 13.83 -24.05
N LYS A 343 19.92 14.88 -23.73
CA LYS A 343 19.60 16.27 -24.13
C LYS A 343 19.58 16.44 -25.65
N ASP A 344 20.56 15.88 -26.36
CA ASP A 344 20.66 15.98 -27.83
C ASP A 344 19.50 15.26 -28.56
N CYS A 345 18.87 14.31 -27.87
CA CYS A 345 17.70 13.56 -28.34
C CYS A 345 16.35 14.15 -27.88
N ALA A 346 16.35 15.20 -27.06
CA ALA A 346 15.12 15.86 -26.60
C ALA A 346 14.36 16.48 -27.78
N GLY A 347 13.04 16.29 -27.81
CA GLY A 347 12.15 16.75 -28.89
C GLY A 347 12.20 15.90 -30.16
N ARG A 348 13.15 14.95 -30.26
CA ARG A 348 13.19 13.94 -31.33
C ARG A 348 12.77 12.58 -30.80
N GLN A 349 13.67 11.91 -30.08
CA GLN A 349 13.39 10.60 -29.49
C GLN A 349 12.61 10.74 -28.18
N PHE A 350 12.98 11.72 -27.34
CA PHE A 350 12.46 11.85 -25.99
C PHE A 350 11.63 13.11 -25.79
N ASP A 351 10.64 13.03 -24.91
CA ASP A 351 9.87 14.21 -24.48
C ASP A 351 10.78 15.19 -23.72
N PRO A 352 10.87 16.46 -24.16
CA PRO A 352 11.69 17.48 -23.48
C PRO A 352 11.38 17.66 -21.99
N ALA A 353 10.12 17.56 -21.58
CA ALA A 353 9.73 17.72 -20.17
C ALA A 353 10.21 16.53 -19.32
N VAL A 354 10.12 15.32 -19.86
CA VAL A 354 10.62 14.10 -19.20
C VAL A 354 12.15 14.12 -19.13
N VAL A 355 12.83 14.56 -20.19
CA VAL A 355 14.29 14.73 -20.20
C VAL A 355 14.72 15.70 -19.11
N GLN A 356 14.04 16.84 -18.98
CA GLN A 356 14.34 17.83 -17.94
C GLN A 356 14.20 17.24 -16.54
N ALA A 357 13.11 16.52 -16.26
CA ALA A 357 12.92 15.82 -14.99
C ALA A 357 14.00 14.76 -14.72
N CYS A 358 14.40 13.99 -15.74
CA CYS A 358 15.49 13.02 -15.62
C CYS A 358 16.82 13.69 -15.24
N ILE A 359 17.16 14.81 -15.86
CA ILE A 359 18.39 15.55 -15.55
C ILE A 359 18.36 16.14 -14.14
N GLU A 360 17.21 16.68 -13.72
CA GLU A 360 17.03 17.17 -12.36
C GLU A 360 17.20 16.07 -11.31
N TRP A 361 16.62 14.89 -11.57
CA TRP A 361 16.82 13.70 -10.72
C TRP A 361 18.28 13.25 -10.66
N ILE A 362 19.00 13.25 -11.80
CA ILE A 362 20.42 12.92 -11.83
C ILE A 362 21.22 13.93 -11.00
N GLY A 363 20.92 15.23 -11.13
CA GLY A 363 21.59 16.28 -10.36
C GLY A 363 21.36 16.16 -8.85
N SER A 364 20.14 15.87 -8.42
CA SER A 364 19.80 15.73 -6.99
C SER A 364 20.43 14.49 -6.35
N THR A 365 20.63 13.42 -7.10
CA THR A 365 21.31 12.20 -6.62
C THR A 365 22.85 12.32 -6.63
N HIS A 366 23.42 13.07 -7.57
CA HIS A 366 24.89 13.25 -7.68
C HIS A 366 25.46 14.30 -6.71
N HIS A 367 24.63 15.14 -6.10
CA HIS A 367 25.06 16.01 -5.00
C HIS A 367 25.12 15.30 -3.63
N VAL A 368 24.75 14.01 -3.54
CA VAL A 368 24.71 13.24 -2.28
C VAL A 368 25.74 12.09 -2.23
N VAL A 369 26.49 11.83 -3.31
CA VAL A 369 27.58 10.85 -3.29
C VAL A 369 28.86 11.53 -3.76
N SER A 370 29.64 12.05 -2.81
CA SER A 370 31.08 12.19 -3.02
C SER A 370 31.63 10.82 -3.44
N PRO A 371 32.49 10.74 -4.46
CA PRO A 371 33.11 9.48 -4.83
C PRO A 371 33.91 8.98 -3.62
N GLU A 372 33.57 7.79 -3.12
CA GLU A 372 34.48 7.08 -2.20
C GLU A 372 35.85 6.99 -2.89
N PRO A 373 36.95 7.24 -2.14
CA PRO A 373 38.27 7.28 -2.72
C PRO A 373 38.62 5.89 -3.25
N GLU A 374 39.16 5.85 -4.47
CA GLU A 374 39.78 4.67 -5.06
C GLU A 374 40.70 4.00 -4.04
N SER A 375 40.35 2.77 -3.63
CA SER A 375 41.25 1.93 -2.83
C SER A 375 42.44 1.55 -3.72
N ARG A 376 43.53 2.29 -3.56
CA ARG A 376 44.86 1.88 -4.02
C ARG A 376 45.34 0.72 -3.14
N SER A 377 45.42 -0.48 -3.72
CA SER A 377 46.58 -1.41 -3.70
C SER A 377 46.15 -2.79 -4.16
#